data_AF-A0A2V9D6M5-F1
#
_entry.id   AF-A0A2V9D6M5-F1
#
_cell.length_a   1.000
_cell.length_b   1.000
_cell.length_c   1.000
_cell.angle_alpha   90.00
_cell.angle_beta   90.00
_cell.angle_gamma   90.00
#
_symmetry.space_group_name_H-M   'P 1'
#
loop_
_entity.id
_entity.type
_entity.pdbx_description
1 polymer ?
#
loop_
_entity_poly.entity_id
_entity_poly.type
_entity_poly.pdbx_seq_one_letter_code
_entity_poly.pdbx_strand_id
1 'polypeptide(L)' 'ESSHKYSSDEVIHMAQRIGFCCDAQWVDLEWPFAQSLLIAG' A
#
# COMPACT_ATOMS: atom_id res chain seq x y z
N GLU A 1 0.35 17.91 -13.55
CA GLU A 1 -0.12 16.70 -12.86
C GLU A 1 1.10 15.86 -12.48
N SER A 2 1.24 15.42 -11.23
CA SER A 2 2.39 14.62 -10.77
C SER A 2 1.88 13.27 -10.29
N SER A 3 2.43 12.18 -10.83
CA SER A 3 2.14 10.82 -10.37
C SER A 3 3.30 10.35 -9.51
N HIS A 4 3.14 10.44 -8.19
CA HIS A 4 4.10 9.86 -7.26
C HIS A 4 3.94 8.34 -7.24
N LYS A 5 5.07 7.61 -7.28
CA LYS A 5 5.10 6.15 -7.17
C LYS A 5 5.47 5.79 -5.74
N TYR A 6 4.65 4.98 -5.11
CA TYR A 6 4.84 4.54 -3.74
C TYR A 6 5.51 3.16 -3.73
N SER A 7 6.37 2.90 -2.74
CA SER A 7 6.79 1.54 -2.43
C SER A 7 5.71 0.82 -1.60
N SER A 8 5.74 -0.51 -1.61
CA SER A 8 4.88 -1.34 -0.76
C SER A 8 5.00 -0.97 0.73
N ASP A 9 6.22 -0.78 1.23
CA ASP A 9 6.48 -0.41 2.62
C ASP A 9 5.95 0.99 2.96
N GLU A 10 6.04 1.93 2.01
CA GLU A 10 5.53 3.28 2.20
C GLU A 10 4.02 3.28 2.39
N VAL A 11 3.29 2.50 1.58
CA VAL A 11 1.83 2.34 1.73
C VAL A 11 1.47 1.73 3.08
N ILE A 12 2.21 0.73 3.55
CA ILE A 12 2.00 0.10 4.86
C ILE A 12 2.20 1.11 5.99
N HIS A 13 3.33 1.84 5.98
CA HIS A 13 3.61 2.85 6.99
C HIS A 13 2.59 4.00 6.97
N MET A 14 2.14 4.42 5.80
CA MET A 14 1.08 5.43 5.70
C MET A 14 -0.23 4.92 6.31
N ALA A 15 -0.66 3.71 5.99
CA ALA A 15 -1.88 3.11 6.53
C ALA A 15 -1.85 3.02 8.07
N GLN A 16 -0.73 2.53 8.63
CA GLN A 16 -0.54 2.42 10.08
C GLN A 16 -0.62 3.78 10.79
N ARG A 17 -0.06 4.83 10.20
CA ARG A 17 -0.08 6.19 10.76
C ARG A 17 -1.48 6.79 10.89
N ILE A 18 -2.45 6.29 10.11
CA ILE A 18 -3.83 6.78 10.12
C ILE A 18 -4.83 5.78 10.71
N GLY A 19 -4.34 4.75 11.43
CA GLY A 19 -5.17 3.81 12.18
C GLY A 19 -5.68 2.61 11.38
N PHE A 20 -5.14 2.35 10.19
CA PHE A 20 -5.44 1.15 9.42
C PHE A 20 -4.34 0.10 9.61
N CYS A 21 -4.73 -1.17 9.67
CA CYS A 21 -3.81 -2.30 9.55
C CYS A 21 -3.78 -2.77 8.09
N CYS A 22 -2.59 -3.00 7.53
CA CYS A 22 -2.45 -3.68 6.25
C CYS A 22 -2.48 -5.19 6.47
N ASP A 23 -3.55 -5.83 6.02
CA ASP A 23 -3.77 -7.27 6.21
C ASP A 23 -3.09 -8.10 5.12
N ALA A 24 -3.13 -7.62 3.88
CA ALA A 24 -2.50 -8.27 2.73
C ALA A 24 -2.06 -7.27 1.66
N GLN A 25 -1.07 -7.68 0.86
CA GLN A 25 -0.67 -7.01 -0.38
C GLN A 25 -0.48 -8.02 -1.50
N TRP A 26 -0.86 -7.62 -2.71
CA TRP A 26 -0.56 -8.34 -3.94
C TRP A 26 0.26 -7.42 -4.84
N VAL A 27 1.39 -7.93 -5.29
CA VAL A 27 2.30 -7.22 -6.19
C VAL A 27 2.38 -7.98 -7.49
N ASP A 28 2.08 -7.32 -8.59
CA ASP A 28 2.41 -7.79 -9.92
C ASP A 28 3.88 -7.46 -10.20
N LEU A 29 4.70 -8.49 -10.47
CA LEU A 29 6.13 -8.35 -10.71
C LEU A 29 6.46 -8.13 -12.19
N GLU A 30 5.54 -8.47 -13.10
CA GLU A 30 5.70 -8.22 -14.54
C GLU A 30 5.32 -6.76 -14.86
N TRP A 31 4.32 -6.23 -14.15
CA TRP A 31 3.91 -4.83 -14.17
C TRP A 31 3.90 -4.30 -12.75
N PRO A 32 4.92 -3.52 -12.29
CA PRO A 32 5.11 -3.15 -10.89
C PRO A 32 3.96 -2.27 -10.37
N PHE A 33 2.90 -2.96 -9.96
CA PHE A 33 1.66 -2.45 -9.43
C PHE A 33 1.32 -3.28 -8.19
N ALA A 34 0.92 -2.58 -7.13
CA ALA A 34 0.60 -3.20 -5.86
C ALA A 34 -0.81 -2.82 -5.42
N GLN A 35 -1.56 -3.80 -4.92
CA GLN A 35 -2.85 -3.59 -4.28
C GLN A 35 -2.74 -3.99 -2.81
N SER A 36 -3.25 -3.15 -1.90
CA SER A 36 -3.24 -3.38 -0.45
C SER A 36 -4.66 -3.54 0.09
N LEU A 37 -4.88 -4.53 0.97
CA LEU A 37 -6.08 -4.65 1.79
C LEU A 37 -5.83 -3.98 3.14
N LEU A 38 -6.62 -2.95 3.45
CA LEU A 38 -6.54 -2.20 4.70
C LEU A 38 -7.81 -2.40 5.53
N ILE A 39 -7.64 -2.70 6.81
CA ILE A 39 -8.73 -2.92 7.77
C ILE A 39 -8.72 -1.78 8.79
N ALA A 40 -9.88 -1.15 9.00
CA ALA A 40 -10.09 -0.19 10.08
C ALA A 40 -10.44 -0.92 11.38
N GLY A 41 -9.85 -0.49 12.48
CA GLY A 41 -10.19 -0.94 13.84
C GLY A 41 -11.33 -0.16 14.46
#